data_AF-B3T6V7-F1
#
_entry.id   AF-B3T6V7-F1
#
_cell.length_a   1.000
_cell.length_b   1.000
_cell.length_c   1.000
_cell.angle_alpha   90.00
_cell.angle_beta   90.00
_cell.angle_gamma   90.00
#
_symmetry.space_group_name_H-M   'P 1'
#
loop_
_entity.id
_entity.type
_entity.pdbx_description
1 polymer ?
#
loop_
_entity_poly.entity_id
_entity_poly.type
_entity_poly.pdbx_seq_one_letter_code
_entity_poly.pdbx_strand_id
1 'polypeptide(L)'
;MRFKKGRLYIWPRHSKKSPYKTLKHYTIYVPTDFPTFGTEHMVYMGVCLAIWLALPFIGKNYLSPSQRIGVALFLAVFTIFQELLFDAFQIYIDDFFLKDDLPLHMCGISLFLTAFALWKKSQAAFELAFFWGLVGAFQGIITPDPARWPYGDISIFWSFLSHGIVILNVVWLICVDGMRCRKGSLLNTFLITNGVVFVIGVVNKFLVRARTIGSFVPNRVGQSLSHR
;
A
#
# COMPACT_ATOMS: atom_id res chain seq x y z
N MET A 1 40.67 -6.55 7.41
CA MET A 1 39.24 -6.29 7.15
C MET A 1 38.48 -6.46 8.46
N ARG A 2 37.85 -5.40 8.96
CA ARG A 2 37.23 -5.36 10.31
C ARG A 2 35.71 -5.22 10.13
N PHE A 3 34.98 -6.30 10.32
CA PHE A 3 33.51 -6.29 10.29
C PHE A 3 32.99 -5.43 11.47
N LYS A 4 32.26 -4.36 11.16
CA LYS A 4 31.56 -3.55 12.16
C LYS A 4 30.33 -4.34 12.65
N LYS A 5 30.29 -4.64 13.95
CA LYS A 5 29.11 -5.14 14.66
C LYS A 5 27.94 -4.14 14.47
N GLY A 6 26.88 -4.58 13.79
CA GLY A 6 25.58 -3.89 13.82
C GLY A 6 25.05 -3.85 15.25
N ARG A 7 24.63 -2.68 15.71
CA ARG A 7 24.04 -2.49 17.04
C ARG A 7 22.56 -2.88 16.97
N LEU A 8 22.18 -3.89 17.75
CA LEU A 8 20.79 -4.31 17.92
C LEU A 8 20.03 -3.20 18.68
N TYR A 9 19.08 -2.53 18.05
CA TYR A 9 18.25 -1.53 18.73
C TYR A 9 16.89 -2.16 19.07
N ILE A 10 16.71 -2.43 20.36
CA ILE A 10 15.43 -2.86 20.94
C ILE A 10 14.70 -1.59 21.37
N TRP A 11 13.72 -1.13 20.59
CA TRP A 11 12.90 0.03 21.00
C TRP A 11 11.82 -0.43 21.98
N PRO A 12 11.75 0.11 23.21
CA PRO A 12 10.69 -0.26 24.14
C PRO A 12 9.41 0.47 23.76
N ARG A 13 8.39 -0.23 23.24
CA ARG A 13 7.02 0.28 23.32
C ARG A 13 6.61 0.21 24.79
N HIS A 14 6.57 1.36 25.46
CA HIS A 14 5.91 1.48 26.75
C HIS A 14 4.44 1.04 26.63
N SER A 15 4.11 -0.10 27.22
CA SER A 15 2.76 -0.40 27.71
C SER A 15 2.83 -1.51 28.76
N LYS A 16 2.02 -1.33 29.79
CA LYS A 16 2.09 -1.96 31.12
C LYS A 16 1.87 -3.48 31.09
N LYS A 17 2.49 -4.15 32.06
CA LYS A 17 2.47 -5.60 32.35
C LYS A 17 1.04 -6.20 32.31
N SER A 18 0.89 -7.34 31.63
CA SER A 18 -0.25 -8.27 31.75
C SER A 18 0.29 -9.71 31.85
N PRO A 19 -0.24 -10.59 32.74
CA PRO A 19 0.42 -11.84 33.15
C PRO A 19 -0.02 -13.09 32.36
N TYR A 20 -0.42 -12.96 31.09
CA TYR A 20 -0.76 -14.13 30.26
C TYR A 20 0.32 -14.38 29.20
N LYS A 21 0.80 -15.63 29.17
CA LYS A 21 1.86 -16.21 28.33
C LYS A 21 2.10 -15.43 27.02
N THR A 22 3.19 -14.69 27.00
CA THR A 22 3.72 -13.98 25.84
C THR A 22 4.45 -14.96 24.93
N LEU A 23 3.77 -15.47 23.91
CA LEU A 23 4.46 -15.84 22.67
C LEU A 23 4.97 -14.53 22.07
N LYS A 24 6.28 -14.31 22.18
CA LYS A 24 6.96 -13.18 21.54
C LYS A 24 6.84 -13.38 20.02
N HIS A 25 5.87 -12.71 19.40
CA HIS A 25 5.90 -12.46 17.96
C HIS A 25 7.07 -11.51 17.71
N TYR A 26 8.24 -12.08 17.40
CA TYR A 26 9.40 -11.33 16.96
C TYR A 26 9.33 -11.31 15.43
N THR A 27 8.49 -10.44 14.86
CA THR A 27 8.67 -10.07 13.46
C THR A 27 10.10 -9.52 13.40
N ILE A 28 10.98 -10.19 12.66
CA ILE A 28 12.36 -9.76 12.51
C ILE A 28 12.29 -8.46 11.71
N TYR A 29 12.21 -7.33 12.41
CA TYR A 29 12.46 -6.03 11.80
C TYR A 29 13.90 -6.06 11.33
N VAL A 30 14.07 -6.22 10.03
CA VAL A 30 15.36 -6.01 9.38
C VAL A 30 15.34 -4.54 8.95
N PRO A 31 15.91 -3.61 9.75
CA PRO A 31 16.03 -2.23 9.31
C PRO A 31 16.86 -2.20 8.03
N THR A 32 16.19 -1.94 6.90
CA THR A 32 16.84 -1.73 5.62
C THR A 32 17.34 -0.30 5.56
N ASP A 33 18.63 -0.14 5.33
CA ASP A 33 19.21 1.17 5.06
C ASP A 33 18.89 1.55 3.62
N PHE A 34 17.80 2.27 3.42
CA PHE A 34 17.37 2.76 2.11
C PHE A 34 17.37 4.29 2.08
N PRO A 35 18.53 4.92 1.86
CA PRO A 35 18.61 6.37 1.82
C PRO A 35 17.85 6.93 0.62
N THR A 36 16.97 7.91 0.87
CA THR A 36 16.31 8.65 -0.19
C THR A 36 17.37 9.28 -1.09
N PHE A 37 17.27 8.96 -2.38
CA PHE A 37 18.20 9.36 -3.45
C PHE A 37 19.58 8.68 -3.40
N GLY A 38 19.73 7.59 -2.64
CA GLY A 38 20.87 6.69 -2.76
C GLY A 38 20.85 5.87 -4.06
N THR A 39 21.92 5.09 -4.28
CA THR A 39 22.10 4.31 -5.51
C THR A 39 20.93 3.37 -5.79
N GLU A 40 20.49 2.60 -4.80
CA GLU A 40 19.36 1.68 -4.95
C GLU A 40 18.07 2.42 -5.31
N HIS A 41 17.78 3.52 -4.61
CA HIS A 41 16.62 4.36 -4.93
C HIS A 41 16.67 4.88 -6.36
N MET A 42 17.82 5.36 -6.82
CA MET A 42 18.01 5.85 -8.19
C MET A 42 17.81 4.75 -9.24
N VAL A 43 18.26 3.52 -8.95
CA VAL A 43 18.02 2.37 -9.84
C VAL A 43 16.53 2.07 -9.94
N TYR A 44 15.82 1.97 -8.82
CA TYR A 44 14.37 1.75 -8.84
C TYR A 44 13.62 2.86 -9.60
N MET A 45 13.91 4.13 -9.32
CA MET A 45 13.31 5.25 -10.04
C MET A 45 13.63 5.20 -11.54
N GLY A 46 14.86 4.89 -11.91
CA GLY A 46 15.30 4.78 -13.30
C GLY A 46 14.57 3.68 -14.05
N VAL A 47 14.41 2.50 -13.43
CA VAL A 47 13.64 1.38 -14.00
C VAL A 47 12.17 1.73 -14.14
N CYS A 48 11.55 2.31 -13.09
CA CYS A 48 10.17 2.78 -13.14
C CYS A 48 9.96 3.78 -14.28
N LEU A 49 10.81 4.81 -14.37
CA LEU A 49 10.74 5.83 -15.42
C LEU A 49 10.91 5.22 -16.82
N ALA A 50 11.87 4.31 -17.00
CA ALA A 50 12.07 3.62 -18.27
C ALA A 50 10.81 2.85 -18.69
N ILE A 51 10.17 2.12 -17.78
CA ILE A 51 8.94 1.38 -18.07
C ILE A 51 7.77 2.32 -18.36
N TRP A 52 7.60 3.39 -17.57
CA TRP A 52 6.53 4.39 -17.75
C TRP A 52 6.62 5.13 -19.09
N LEU A 53 7.81 5.25 -19.66
CA LEU A 53 8.01 5.85 -20.98
C LEU A 53 7.93 4.81 -22.09
N ALA A 54 8.65 3.70 -21.96
CA ALA A 54 8.79 2.70 -23.00
C ALA A 54 7.48 1.97 -23.30
N LEU A 55 6.76 1.50 -22.27
CA LEU A 55 5.59 0.66 -22.49
C LEU A 55 4.44 1.45 -23.16
N PRO A 56 4.07 2.66 -22.73
CA PRO A 56 3.06 3.46 -23.42
C PRO A 56 3.54 3.96 -24.80
N PHE A 57 4.84 4.24 -24.97
CA PHE A 57 5.41 4.58 -26.28
C PHE A 57 5.27 3.41 -27.27
N ILE A 58 5.61 2.19 -26.84
CA ILE A 58 5.45 0.98 -27.65
C ILE A 58 3.96 0.75 -27.95
N GLY A 59 3.12 0.84 -26.92
CA GLY A 59 1.67 0.67 -27.02
C GLY A 59 1.02 1.63 -28.03
N LYS A 60 1.44 2.91 -28.02
CA LYS A 60 0.87 3.93 -28.90
C LYS A 60 1.36 3.82 -30.34
N ASN A 61 2.63 3.50 -30.57
CA ASN A 61 3.26 3.63 -31.89
C ASN A 61 3.38 2.30 -32.65
N TYR A 62 3.41 1.16 -31.95
CA TYR A 62 3.74 -0.14 -32.58
C TYR A 62 2.67 -1.21 -32.36
N LEU A 63 1.81 -1.09 -31.36
CA LEU A 63 0.78 -2.10 -31.10
C LEU A 63 -0.51 -1.82 -31.89
N SER A 64 -1.09 -2.89 -32.43
CA SER A 64 -2.43 -2.88 -33.01
C SER A 64 -3.52 -2.66 -31.94
N PRO A 65 -4.75 -2.29 -32.33
CA PRO A 65 -5.84 -2.09 -31.37
C PRO A 65 -6.12 -3.33 -30.49
N SER A 66 -6.08 -4.55 -31.05
CA SER A 66 -6.29 -5.78 -30.28
C SER A 66 -5.15 -6.05 -29.29
N GLN A 67 -3.91 -5.77 -29.69
CA GLN A 67 -2.74 -5.89 -28.79
C GLN A 67 -2.81 -4.89 -27.64
N ARG A 68 -3.24 -3.64 -27.89
CA ARG A 68 -3.43 -2.64 -26.82
C ARG A 68 -4.46 -3.09 -25.79
N ILE A 69 -5.56 -3.70 -26.23
CA ILE A 69 -6.56 -4.30 -25.33
C ILE A 69 -5.92 -5.43 -24.52
N GLY A 70 -5.15 -6.31 -25.17
CA GLY A 70 -4.42 -7.39 -24.49
C GLY A 70 -3.48 -6.88 -23.41
N VAL A 71 -2.67 -5.85 -23.70
CA VAL A 71 -1.77 -5.22 -22.72
C VAL A 71 -2.54 -4.55 -21.59
N ALA A 72 -3.61 -3.82 -21.89
CA ALA A 72 -4.43 -3.18 -20.85
C ALA A 72 -5.07 -4.22 -19.91
N LEU A 73 -5.56 -5.35 -20.45
CA LEU A 73 -6.09 -6.45 -19.65
C LEU A 73 -4.99 -7.13 -18.82
N PHE A 74 -3.82 -7.36 -19.42
CA PHE A 74 -2.68 -7.90 -18.69
C PHE A 74 -2.28 -6.99 -17.52
N LEU A 75 -2.14 -5.68 -17.76
CA LEU A 75 -1.82 -4.71 -16.73
C LEU A 75 -2.88 -4.71 -15.62
N ALA A 76 -4.17 -4.74 -15.97
CA ALA A 76 -5.25 -4.80 -14.99
C ALA A 76 -5.18 -6.07 -14.12
N VAL A 77 -4.99 -7.25 -14.73
CA VAL A 77 -4.88 -8.52 -14.01
C VAL A 77 -3.62 -8.55 -13.16
N PHE A 78 -2.48 -8.13 -13.71
CA PHE A 78 -1.20 -8.10 -13.00
C PHE A 78 -1.25 -7.17 -11.78
N THR A 79 -1.91 -6.02 -11.92
CA THR A 79 -2.11 -5.05 -10.84
C THR A 79 -2.83 -5.67 -9.64
N ILE A 80 -3.92 -6.42 -9.89
CA ILE A 80 -4.65 -7.12 -8.82
C ILE A 80 -3.85 -8.31 -8.29
N PHE A 81 -3.25 -9.09 -9.19
CA PHE A 81 -2.53 -10.30 -8.85
C PHE A 81 -1.35 -10.04 -7.92
N GLN A 82 -0.54 -9.00 -8.19
CA GLN A 82 0.60 -8.66 -7.34
C GLN A 82 0.17 -8.22 -5.94
N GLU A 83 -1.00 -7.62 -5.78
CA GLU A 83 -1.51 -7.21 -4.46
C GLU A 83 -1.93 -8.45 -3.66
N LEU A 84 -2.72 -9.33 -4.28
CA LEU A 84 -3.15 -10.58 -3.66
C LEU A 84 -1.97 -11.48 -3.32
N LEU A 85 -0.90 -11.44 -4.11
CA LEU A 85 0.31 -12.19 -3.84
C LEU A 85 1.07 -11.64 -2.61
N PHE A 86 1.04 -10.33 -2.40
CA PHE A 86 1.60 -9.72 -1.19
C PHE A 86 0.77 -10.07 0.05
N ASP A 87 -0.55 -9.95 -0.06
CA ASP A 87 -1.47 -10.35 1.02
C ASP A 87 -1.27 -11.82 1.38
N ALA A 88 -1.15 -12.70 0.37
CA ALA A 88 -0.87 -14.12 0.58
C ALA A 88 0.49 -14.36 1.25
N PHE A 89 1.52 -13.58 0.91
CA PHE A 89 2.81 -13.62 1.58
C PHE A 89 2.69 -13.22 3.07
N GLN A 90 1.97 -12.14 3.38
CA GLN A 90 1.75 -11.69 4.76
C GLN A 90 0.94 -12.71 5.57
N ILE A 91 -0.06 -13.35 4.94
CA ILE A 91 -0.82 -14.44 5.56
C ILE A 91 0.09 -15.63 5.85
N TYR A 92 0.96 -16.00 4.91
CA TYR A 92 1.88 -17.13 5.07
C TYR A 92 2.87 -16.96 6.23
N ILE A 93 3.27 -15.71 6.53
CA ILE A 93 4.18 -15.40 7.65
C ILE A 93 3.44 -15.03 8.95
N ASP A 94 2.12 -15.24 9.02
CA ASP A 94 1.26 -14.90 10.16
C ASP A 94 1.33 -13.41 10.58
N ASP A 95 1.58 -12.50 9.63
CA ASP A 95 1.69 -11.05 9.89
C ASP A 95 0.55 -10.25 9.23
N PHE A 96 -0.47 -10.94 8.70
CA PHE A 96 -1.64 -10.30 8.10
C PHE A 96 -2.68 -9.92 9.17
N PHE A 97 -2.89 -8.62 9.35
CA PHE A 97 -3.91 -8.04 10.22
C PHE A 97 -4.95 -7.29 9.39
N LEU A 98 -6.20 -7.75 9.43
CA LEU A 98 -7.34 -7.19 8.67
C LEU A 98 -7.55 -5.67 8.84
N LYS A 99 -7.02 -5.06 9.91
CA LYS A 99 -7.10 -3.62 10.14
C LYS A 99 -5.99 -2.84 9.44
N ASP A 100 -4.80 -3.42 9.36
CA ASP A 100 -3.58 -2.74 8.95
C ASP A 100 -3.21 -3.09 7.48
N ASP A 101 -3.62 -4.27 7.00
CA ASP A 101 -3.28 -4.77 5.66
C ASP A 101 -4.46 -4.75 4.67
N LEU A 102 -5.67 -4.42 5.11
CA LEU A 102 -6.78 -4.26 4.17
C LEU A 102 -6.50 -3.02 3.29
N PRO A 103 -6.69 -3.09 1.95
CA PRO A 103 -6.32 -2.02 1.01
C PRO A 103 -7.27 -0.81 1.07
N LEU A 104 -7.82 -0.49 2.24
CA LEU A 104 -8.60 0.70 2.53
C LEU A 104 -7.76 1.97 2.60
N HIS A 105 -6.45 1.85 2.48
CA HIS A 105 -5.56 2.98 2.25
C HIS A 105 -5.70 3.49 0.81
N MET A 106 -5.45 4.79 0.61
CA MET A 106 -5.68 5.46 -0.67
C MET A 106 -4.93 4.80 -1.84
N CYS A 107 -3.74 4.24 -1.60
CA CYS A 107 -2.99 3.50 -2.62
C CYS A 107 -3.68 2.18 -3.00
N GLY A 108 -4.09 1.39 -2.02
CA GLY A 108 -4.83 0.14 -2.24
C GLY A 108 -6.12 0.37 -3.03
N ILE A 109 -6.90 1.41 -2.69
CA ILE A 109 -8.10 1.77 -3.46
C ILE A 109 -7.74 2.20 -4.89
N SER A 110 -6.67 2.99 -5.06
CA SER A 110 -6.19 3.45 -6.36
C SER A 110 -5.75 2.31 -7.27
N LEU A 111 -5.20 1.25 -6.69
CA LEU A 111 -4.82 0.04 -7.40
C LEU A 111 -6.04 -0.62 -8.07
N PHE A 112 -7.12 -0.84 -7.32
CA PHE A 112 -8.37 -1.37 -7.91
C PHE A 112 -9.00 -0.41 -8.92
N LEU A 113 -8.97 0.90 -8.65
CA LEU A 113 -9.49 1.91 -9.56
C LEU A 113 -8.73 1.94 -10.89
N THR A 114 -7.40 1.85 -10.87
CA THR A 114 -6.59 1.81 -12.11
C THR A 114 -6.85 0.54 -12.91
N ALA A 115 -6.91 -0.62 -12.26
CA ALA A 115 -7.25 -1.88 -12.93
C ALA A 115 -8.65 -1.83 -13.55
N PHE A 116 -9.63 -1.30 -12.82
CA PHE A 116 -11.00 -1.14 -13.32
C PHE A 116 -11.07 -0.13 -14.48
N ALA A 117 -10.32 0.98 -14.40
CA ALA A 117 -10.22 1.96 -15.48
C ALA A 117 -9.56 1.35 -16.73
N LEU A 118 -8.53 0.51 -16.58
CA LEU A 118 -7.92 -0.22 -17.69
C LEU A 118 -8.91 -1.19 -18.37
N TRP A 119 -9.69 -1.92 -17.58
CA TRP A 119 -10.63 -2.92 -18.10
C TRP A 119 -11.87 -2.31 -18.74
N LYS A 120 -12.53 -1.36 -18.06
CA LYS A 120 -13.83 -0.81 -18.46
C LYS A 120 -13.77 0.56 -19.10
N LYS A 121 -12.59 1.20 -19.13
CA LYS A 121 -12.42 2.59 -19.59
C LYS A 121 -13.37 3.56 -18.88
N SER A 122 -13.64 3.31 -17.60
CA SER A 122 -14.54 4.15 -16.79
C SER A 122 -13.90 5.51 -16.50
N GLN A 123 -14.53 6.58 -16.98
CA GLN A 123 -14.04 7.94 -16.79
C GLN A 123 -13.93 8.34 -15.31
N ALA A 124 -14.90 7.95 -14.48
CA ALA A 124 -14.88 8.25 -13.05
C ALA A 124 -13.74 7.52 -12.33
N ALA A 125 -13.52 6.24 -12.66
CA ALA A 125 -12.43 5.46 -12.08
C ALA A 125 -11.07 5.99 -12.51
N PHE A 126 -10.93 6.38 -13.79
CA PHE A 126 -9.72 7.03 -14.30
C PHE A 126 -9.42 8.34 -13.56
N GLU A 127 -10.41 9.21 -13.35
CA GLU A 127 -10.19 10.49 -12.66
C GLU A 127 -9.78 10.29 -11.20
N LEU A 128 -10.44 9.36 -10.49
CA LEU A 128 -10.05 9.03 -9.12
C LEU A 128 -8.64 8.41 -9.08
N ALA A 129 -8.35 7.46 -9.97
CA ALA A 129 -7.02 6.87 -10.11
C ALA A 129 -5.93 7.88 -10.50
N PHE A 130 -6.27 8.89 -11.29
CA PHE A 130 -5.34 9.97 -11.65
C PHE A 130 -4.98 10.79 -10.42
N PHE A 131 -5.96 11.25 -9.64
CA PHE A 131 -5.64 12.12 -8.51
C PHE A 131 -5.13 11.35 -7.28
N TRP A 132 -5.66 10.17 -6.99
CA TRP A 132 -5.22 9.37 -5.84
C TRP A 132 -4.02 8.50 -6.18
N GLY A 133 -4.08 7.81 -7.31
CA GLY A 133 -3.06 6.86 -7.74
C GLY A 133 -1.84 7.57 -8.28
N LEU A 134 -1.96 8.40 -9.32
CA LEU A 134 -0.78 9.02 -9.95
C LEU A 134 -0.05 9.94 -8.98
N VAL A 135 -0.75 10.91 -8.37
CA VAL A 135 -0.09 11.90 -7.49
C VAL A 135 0.43 11.26 -6.22
N GLY A 136 -0.37 10.43 -5.56
CA GLY A 136 0.01 9.75 -4.31
C GLY A 136 1.14 8.76 -4.51
N ALA A 137 1.03 7.89 -5.53
CA ALA A 137 2.08 6.91 -5.80
C ALA A 137 3.38 7.57 -6.28
N PHE A 138 3.28 8.65 -7.06
CA PHE A 138 4.47 9.38 -7.48
C PHE A 138 5.23 9.98 -6.28
N GLN A 139 4.51 10.50 -5.29
CA GLN A 139 5.13 10.96 -4.04
C GLN A 139 5.75 9.80 -3.24
N GLY A 140 5.09 8.63 -3.19
CA GLY A 140 5.62 7.43 -2.55
C GLY A 140 6.91 6.91 -3.20
N ILE A 141 7.03 7.05 -4.52
CA ILE A 141 8.25 6.71 -5.26
C ILE A 141 9.36 7.73 -5.00
N ILE A 142 9.11 9.05 -5.07
CA ILE A 142 10.17 10.07 -4.92
C ILE A 142 10.64 10.20 -3.47
N THR A 143 9.72 10.11 -2.52
CA THR A 143 9.97 10.28 -1.10
C THR A 143 9.48 9.04 -0.34
N PRO A 144 10.20 7.91 -0.49
CA PRO A 144 9.83 6.67 0.17
C PRO A 144 9.95 6.81 1.69
N ASP A 145 9.15 6.01 2.41
CA ASP A 145 9.15 5.92 3.87
C ASP A 145 9.60 4.50 4.29
N PRO A 146 10.92 4.26 4.45
CA PRO A 146 11.44 2.95 4.82
C PRO A 146 10.97 2.45 6.18
N ALA A 147 10.43 3.32 7.04
CA ALA A 147 9.88 2.90 8.32
C ALA A 147 8.64 1.99 8.17
N ARG A 148 8.05 1.92 6.97
CA ARG A 148 6.89 1.07 6.64
C ARG A 148 7.27 -0.25 5.97
N TRP A 149 8.54 -0.63 5.99
CA TRP A 149 9.05 -1.80 5.29
C TRP A 149 9.51 -2.89 6.26
N PRO A 150 8.58 -3.64 6.88
CA PRO A 150 8.91 -4.64 7.89
C PRO A 150 9.71 -5.84 7.35
N TYR A 151 9.72 -6.06 6.02
CA TYR A 151 10.30 -7.24 5.37
C TYR A 151 11.57 -6.95 4.57
N GLY A 152 12.28 -5.86 4.87
CA GLY A 152 13.56 -5.58 4.21
C GLY A 152 13.41 -5.29 2.71
N ASP A 153 14.25 -5.92 1.89
CA ASP A 153 14.27 -5.78 0.43
C ASP A 153 12.96 -6.19 -0.25
N ILE A 154 12.22 -7.14 0.33
CA ILE A 154 10.92 -7.56 -0.20
C ILE A 154 9.93 -6.40 -0.13
N SER A 155 9.88 -5.69 0.99
CA SER A 155 9.01 -4.52 1.16
C SER A 155 9.42 -3.37 0.23
N ILE A 156 10.72 -3.16 0.03
CA ILE A 156 11.22 -2.17 -0.95
C ILE A 156 10.68 -2.52 -2.33
N PHE A 157 10.97 -3.74 -2.80
CA PHE A 157 10.56 -4.19 -4.12
C PHE A 157 9.04 -4.07 -4.32
N TRP A 158 8.24 -4.54 -3.35
CA TRP A 158 6.79 -4.51 -3.46
C TRP A 158 6.24 -3.09 -3.44
N SER A 159 6.83 -2.20 -2.63
CA SER A 159 6.43 -0.80 -2.59
C SER A 159 6.65 -0.12 -3.94
N PHE A 160 7.83 -0.31 -4.56
CA PHE A 160 8.11 0.24 -5.90
C PHE A 160 7.28 -0.43 -6.99
N LEU A 161 7.01 -1.74 -6.88
CA LEU A 161 6.16 -2.47 -7.82
C LEU A 161 4.72 -1.96 -7.79
N SER A 162 4.10 -1.90 -6.61
CA SER A 162 2.69 -1.51 -6.43
C SER A 162 2.45 -0.04 -6.80
N HIS A 163 3.30 0.89 -6.32
CA HIS A 163 3.20 2.29 -6.72
C HIS A 163 3.57 2.48 -8.21
N GLY A 164 4.57 1.75 -8.69
CA GLY A 164 5.02 1.81 -10.07
C GLY A 164 3.98 1.34 -11.09
N ILE A 165 3.27 0.25 -10.80
CA ILE A 165 2.22 -0.27 -11.68
C ILE A 165 1.01 0.67 -11.72
N VAL A 166 0.63 1.28 -10.58
CA VAL A 166 -0.45 2.27 -10.51
C VAL A 166 -0.15 3.46 -11.42
N ILE A 167 1.06 4.02 -11.34
CA ILE A 167 1.50 5.12 -12.22
C ILE A 167 1.49 4.67 -13.68
N LEU A 168 2.05 3.50 -13.98
CA LEU A 168 2.09 2.96 -15.34
C LEU A 168 0.68 2.82 -15.95
N ASN A 169 -0.27 2.32 -15.18
CA ASN A 169 -1.66 2.14 -15.61
C ASN A 169 -2.30 3.48 -16.00
N VAL A 170 -2.10 4.52 -15.18
CA VAL A 170 -2.62 5.87 -15.47
C VAL A 170 -1.94 6.45 -16.71
N VAL A 171 -0.61 6.33 -16.82
CA VAL A 171 0.13 6.82 -18.00
C VAL A 171 -0.33 6.08 -19.27
N TRP A 172 -0.56 4.77 -19.21
CA TRP A 172 -1.14 4.00 -20.31
C TRP A 172 -2.51 4.56 -20.73
N LEU A 173 -3.42 4.78 -19.78
CA LEU A 173 -4.76 5.32 -20.04
C LEU A 173 -4.70 6.71 -20.71
N ILE A 174 -3.71 7.54 -20.36
CA ILE A 174 -3.51 8.86 -20.95
C ILE A 174 -2.90 8.77 -22.35
N CYS A 175 -1.78 8.04 -22.47
CA CYS A 175 -0.93 8.07 -23.65
C CYS A 175 -1.43 7.16 -24.78
N VAL A 176 -1.98 5.99 -24.42
CA VAL A 176 -2.42 4.96 -25.36
C VAL A 176 -3.93 5.02 -25.58
N ASP A 177 -4.72 5.08 -24.49
CA ASP A 177 -6.18 5.10 -24.58
C ASP A 177 -6.76 6.52 -24.74
N GLY A 178 -5.95 7.57 -24.59
CA GLY A 178 -6.36 8.94 -24.84
C GLY A 178 -7.28 9.57 -23.78
N MET A 179 -7.42 8.95 -22.60
CA MET A 179 -8.28 9.45 -21.53
C MET A 179 -7.76 10.79 -20.96
N ARG A 180 -8.67 11.70 -20.61
CA ARG A 180 -8.35 13.03 -20.07
C ARG A 180 -9.28 13.38 -18.93
N CYS A 181 -8.77 14.07 -17.92
CA CYS A 181 -9.58 14.52 -16.79
C CYS A 181 -10.59 15.58 -17.25
N ARG A 182 -11.87 15.43 -16.88
CA ARG A 182 -12.91 16.43 -17.18
C ARG A 182 -12.69 17.72 -16.40
N LYS A 183 -13.21 18.84 -16.89
CA LYS A 183 -13.26 20.09 -16.13
C LYS A 183 -14.02 19.85 -14.81
N GLY A 184 -13.48 20.32 -13.70
CA GLY A 184 -14.06 20.10 -12.36
C GLY A 184 -13.81 18.73 -11.74
N SER A 185 -13.13 17.81 -12.43
CA SER A 185 -12.77 16.49 -11.87
C SER A 185 -11.93 16.59 -10.59
N LEU A 186 -11.03 17.57 -10.49
CA LEU A 186 -10.26 17.84 -9.26
C LEU A 186 -11.19 18.14 -8.07
N LEU A 187 -12.19 19.00 -8.25
CA LEU A 187 -13.14 19.34 -7.19
C LEU A 187 -14.01 18.13 -6.84
N ASN A 188 -14.46 17.37 -7.83
CA ASN A 188 -15.23 16.13 -7.59
C ASN A 188 -14.41 15.12 -6.78
N THR A 189 -13.16 14.88 -7.16
CA THR A 189 -12.25 14.02 -6.40
C THR A 189 -12.04 14.57 -5.00
N PHE A 190 -11.85 15.88 -4.83
CA PHE A 190 -11.71 16.49 -3.50
C PHE A 190 -12.96 16.21 -2.63
N LEU A 191 -14.17 16.39 -3.15
CA LEU A 191 -15.41 16.10 -2.42
C LEU A 191 -15.53 14.61 -2.08
N ILE A 192 -15.26 13.72 -3.04
CA ILE A 192 -15.26 12.26 -2.82
C ILE A 192 -14.24 11.87 -1.76
N THR A 193 -13.04 12.46 -1.81
CA THR A 193 -11.96 12.22 -0.83
C THR A 193 -12.41 12.57 0.57
N ASN A 194 -13.01 13.74 0.76
CA ASN A 194 -13.54 14.15 2.07
C ASN A 194 -14.64 13.20 2.57
N GLY A 195 -15.53 12.76 1.67
CA GLY A 195 -16.54 11.75 2.00
C GLY A 195 -15.94 10.42 2.44
N VAL A 196 -14.95 9.91 1.71
CA VAL A 196 -14.26 8.66 2.06
C VAL A 196 -13.51 8.77 3.38
N VAL A 197 -12.76 9.86 3.60
CA VAL A 197 -12.05 10.09 4.87
C VAL A 197 -13.05 10.18 6.04
N PHE A 198 -14.19 10.84 5.85
CA PHE A 198 -15.24 10.88 6.87
C PHE A 198 -15.76 9.47 7.21
N VAL A 199 -16.08 8.66 6.21
CA VAL A 199 -16.53 7.26 6.42
C VAL A 199 -15.46 6.43 7.12
N ILE A 200 -14.20 6.50 6.68
CA ILE A 200 -13.08 5.81 7.33
C ILE A 200 -12.94 6.24 8.79
N GLY A 201 -13.06 7.55 9.07
CA GLY A 201 -13.04 8.08 10.43
C GLY A 201 -14.15 7.52 11.32
N VAL A 202 -15.37 7.42 10.79
CA VAL A 202 -16.52 6.84 11.49
C VAL A 202 -16.29 5.35 11.77
N VAL A 203 -15.89 4.58 10.75
CA VAL A 203 -15.59 3.14 10.89
C VAL A 203 -14.49 2.93 11.92
N ASN A 204 -13.38 3.68 11.84
CA ASN A 204 -12.28 3.58 12.79
C ASN A 204 -12.73 3.91 14.22
N LYS A 205 -13.61 4.91 14.41
CA LYS A 205 -14.20 5.22 15.72
C LYS A 205 -14.99 4.04 16.29
N PHE A 206 -15.79 3.35 15.47
CA PHE A 206 -16.54 2.16 15.91
C PHE A 206 -15.62 0.98 16.23
N LEU A 207 -14.60 0.72 15.40
CA LEU A 207 -13.61 -0.33 15.65
C LEU A 207 -12.80 -0.07 16.93
N VAL A 208 -12.41 1.18 17.19
CA VAL A 208 -11.72 1.57 18.43
C VAL A 208 -12.65 1.48 19.65
N ARG A 209 -13.93 1.84 19.51
CA ARG A 209 -14.92 1.75 20.59
C ARG A 209 -15.25 0.29 20.96
N ALA A 210 -15.32 -0.62 19.99
CA ALA A 210 -15.49 -2.06 20.23
C ALA A 210 -14.34 -2.65 21.07
N ARG A 211 -13.11 -2.18 20.86
CA ARG A 211 -11.92 -2.57 21.64
C ARG A 211 -12.02 -2.16 23.12
N THR A 212 -12.60 -0.99 23.39
CA THR A 212 -12.72 -0.44 24.76
C THR A 212 -13.78 -1.18 25.57
N ILE A 213 -14.85 -1.63 24.91
CA ILE A 213 -15.95 -2.39 25.54
C ILE A 213 -15.51 -3.85 25.78
N GLY A 214 -14.73 -4.46 24.88
CA GLY A 214 -14.17 -5.81 25.08
C GLY A 214 -13.14 -5.93 26.22
N SER A 215 -12.48 -4.82 26.59
CA SER A 215 -11.61 -4.75 27.77
C SER A 215 -12.35 -4.52 29.09
N PHE A 216 -13.68 -4.36 29.06
CA PHE A 216 -14.55 -4.17 30.22
C PHE A 216 -15.32 -5.47 30.57
N VAL A 217 -14.63 -6.61 30.57
CA VAL A 217 -15.08 -7.76 31.37
C VAL A 217 -14.41 -7.61 32.73
N PRO A 218 -15.13 -7.20 33.80
CA PRO A 218 -14.51 -7.11 35.11
C PRO A 218 -14.14 -8.53 35.54
N ASN A 219 -12.84 -8.80 35.68
CA ASN A 219 -12.36 -9.93 36.46
C ASN A 219 -13.02 -9.83 37.83
N ARG A 220 -13.99 -10.70 38.11
CA ARG A 220 -14.52 -10.85 39.46
C ARG A 220 -13.35 -11.27 40.34
N VAL A 221 -13.00 -10.33 41.21
CA VAL A 221 -11.97 -10.38 42.23
C VAL A 221 -12.13 -11.68 43.02
N GLY A 222 -11.07 -12.51 43.01
CA GLY A 222 -10.85 -13.47 44.08
C GLY A 222 -10.62 -12.70 45.37
N GLN A 223 -11.66 -12.63 46.20
CA GLN A 223 -11.51 -12.18 47.58
C GLN A 223 -10.99 -13.34 48.43
N SER A 224 -9.81 -13.09 49.00
CA SER A 224 -9.31 -13.49 50.32
C SER A 224 -9.78 -14.81 50.92
N LEU A 225 -8.82 -15.63 51.36
CA LEU A 225 -8.71 -16.01 52.78
C LEU A 225 -7.27 -16.49 53.02
N SER A 226 -6.42 -15.57 53.51
CA SER A 226 -5.31 -15.93 54.41
C SER A 226 -5.83 -15.66 55.82
N HIS A 227 -5.99 -16.69 56.65
CA HIS A 227 -5.74 -16.65 58.09
C HIS A 227 -5.96 -18.04 58.70
N ARG A 228 -4.89 -18.51 59.34
CA ARG A 228 -4.70 -19.72 60.18
C ARG A 228 -4.38 -21.01 59.46
#